data_AF-A0A2D7BZU1-F1
#
_entry.id   AF-A0A2D7BZU1-F1
#
_cell.length_a   1.000
_cell.length_b   1.000
_cell.length_c   1.000
_cell.angle_alpha   90.00
_cell.angle_beta   90.00
_cell.angle_gamma   90.00
#
_symmetry.space_group_name_H-M   'P 1'
#
loop_
_entity.id
_entity.type
_entity.pdbx_description
1 polymer ?
#
loop_
_entity_poly.entity_id
_entity_poly.type
_entity_poly.pdbx_seq_one_letter_code
_entity_poly.pdbx_strand_id
1 'polypeptide(L)'
;MDNQIRIGLQNHSLLSVECNAHQSQELRDYFSFFVPGYRFMPAFKARRWDGKIKLYNMVTKTLPVGLYTHLKKFCADRFYPLQLVEHEEYGHPAMKNKVDHPTLMKEIKDYDAPFDVRGYQYDAIVHGIENKRALLLSPTGSGKSFIIYNLMKWVLERTDNKVLIIVPTTSLVEQMYKDFEDYGMDVANEAHRIYSG
;
A
#
# COMPACT_ATOMS: atom_id res chain seq x y z
N MET A 1 21.27 22.43 15.87
CA MET A 1 20.42 21.24 15.76
C MET A 1 20.74 20.60 14.43
N ASP A 2 20.82 19.26 14.39
CA ASP A 2 21.02 18.56 13.13
C ASP A 2 19.88 18.89 12.16
N ASN A 3 20.22 19.23 10.92
CA ASN A 3 19.27 19.52 9.84
C ASN A 3 18.87 18.24 9.09
N GLN A 4 19.40 17.09 9.49
CA GLN A 4 19.06 15.78 8.96
C GLN A 4 17.68 15.31 9.44
N ILE A 5 16.95 14.65 8.55
CA ILE A 5 15.76 13.86 8.88
C ILE A 5 16.12 12.39 8.72
N ARG A 6 15.83 11.57 9.74
CA ARG A 6 16.03 10.12 9.68
C ARG A 6 14.69 9.42 9.65
N ILE A 7 14.57 8.41 8.79
CA ILE A 7 13.36 7.60 8.73
C ILE A 7 13.67 6.11 8.74
N GLY A 8 12.83 5.35 9.42
CA GLY A 8 12.82 3.88 9.39
C GLY A 8 11.39 3.36 9.28
N LEU A 9 11.24 2.06 9.07
CA LEU A 9 9.93 1.42 9.20
C LEU A 9 9.65 1.22 10.69
N GLN A 10 8.52 1.73 11.18
CA GLN A 10 8.01 1.36 12.51
C GLN A 10 7.20 0.05 12.42
N ASN A 11 6.54 -0.17 11.29
CA ASN A 11 5.90 -1.42 10.90
C ASN A 11 5.62 -1.36 9.39
N HIS A 12 4.89 -2.34 8.84
CA HIS A 12 4.55 -2.35 7.42
C HIS A 12 3.64 -1.21 6.92
N SER A 13 3.05 -0.42 7.83
CA SER A 13 2.11 0.67 7.52
C SER A 13 2.65 2.07 7.84
N LEU A 14 3.57 2.20 8.81
CA LEU A 14 4.06 3.48 9.31
C LEU A 14 5.60 3.59 9.25
N LEU A 15 6.07 4.75 8.84
CA LEU A 15 7.45 5.22 9.00
C LEU A 15 7.59 5.89 10.36
N SER A 16 8.69 5.63 11.05
CA SER A 16 9.20 6.51 12.12
C SER A 16 9.97 7.67 11.49
N VAL A 17 9.85 8.87 12.07
CA VAL A 17 10.48 10.09 11.55
C VAL A 17 11.17 10.85 12.68
N GLU A 18 12.49 10.78 12.71
CA GLU A 18 13.33 11.58 13.60
C GLU A 18 13.67 12.90 12.92
N CYS A 19 13.27 14.01 13.54
CA CYS A 19 13.47 15.36 13.04
C CYS A 19 13.38 16.39 14.18
N ASN A 20 13.89 17.59 13.95
CA ASN A 20 13.77 18.68 14.92
C ASN A 20 12.35 19.28 14.97
N ALA A 21 12.08 20.14 15.95
CA ALA A 21 10.74 20.69 16.18
C ALA A 21 10.23 21.52 14.98
N HIS A 22 11.10 22.24 14.29
CA HIS A 22 10.74 23.06 13.13
C HIS A 22 10.35 22.18 11.93
N GLN A 23 11.20 21.22 11.58
CA GLN A 23 10.92 20.21 10.55
C GLN A 23 9.63 19.43 10.84
N SER A 24 9.38 19.09 12.11
CA SER A 24 8.17 18.41 12.53
C SER A 24 6.90 19.22 12.24
N GLN A 25 6.93 20.54 12.37
CA GLN A 25 5.80 21.40 12.02
C GLN A 25 5.64 21.51 10.49
N GLU A 26 6.75 21.66 9.76
CA GLU A 26 6.72 21.69 8.30
C GLU A 26 6.18 20.39 7.69
N LEU A 27 6.59 19.24 8.23
CA LEU A 27 6.05 17.94 7.84
C LEU A 27 4.55 17.86 8.10
N ARG A 28 4.10 18.34 9.27
CA ARG A 28 2.68 18.34 9.63
C ARG A 28 1.84 19.17 8.66
N ASP A 29 2.36 20.32 8.24
CA ASP A 29 1.65 21.20 7.32
C ASP A 29 1.70 20.69 5.88
N TYR A 30 2.86 20.19 5.42
CA TYR A 30 3.04 19.62 4.08
C TYR A 30 2.18 18.37 3.86
N PHE A 31 2.12 17.47 4.85
CA PHE A 31 1.28 16.27 4.81
C PHE A 31 -0.12 16.53 5.36
N SER A 32 -0.73 17.64 4.95
CA SER A 32 -2.10 17.99 5.31
C SER A 32 -2.93 18.42 4.10
N PHE A 33 -4.24 18.17 4.16
CA PHE A 33 -5.18 18.58 3.12
C PHE A 33 -6.54 18.90 3.73
N PHE A 34 -7.28 19.81 3.08
CA PHE A 34 -8.64 20.14 3.49
C PHE A 34 -9.59 19.00 3.16
N VAL A 35 -10.47 18.68 4.11
CA VAL A 35 -11.53 17.70 3.88
C VAL A 35 -12.60 18.30 2.97
N PRO A 36 -13.08 17.59 1.93
CA PRO A 36 -14.22 18.07 1.14
C PRO A 36 -15.41 18.45 2.04
N GLY A 37 -15.93 19.66 1.87
CA GLY A 37 -17.04 20.16 2.67
C GLY A 37 -16.68 20.61 4.11
N TYR A 38 -15.39 20.72 4.48
CA TYR A 38 -14.96 21.12 5.83
C TYR A 38 -15.65 22.40 6.35
N ARG A 39 -15.95 23.36 5.46
CA ARG A 39 -16.62 24.63 5.78
C ARG A 39 -18.01 24.44 6.42
N PHE A 40 -18.67 23.32 6.13
CA PHE A 40 -20.00 23.02 6.66
C PHE A 40 -19.96 22.30 8.01
N MET A 41 -18.81 21.72 8.39
CA MET A 41 -18.68 20.92 9.60
C MET A 41 -18.81 21.79 10.87
N PRO A 42 -19.63 21.39 11.87
CA PRO A 42 -19.83 22.17 13.10
C PRO A 42 -18.53 22.48 13.86
N ALA A 43 -17.58 21.55 13.87
CA ALA A 43 -16.28 21.74 14.54
C ALA A 43 -15.44 22.85 13.88
N PHE A 44 -15.51 22.98 12.55
CA PHE A 44 -14.82 24.05 11.82
C PHE A 44 -15.49 25.41 12.07
N LYS A 45 -16.82 25.48 11.99
CA LYS A 45 -17.58 26.70 12.30
C LYS A 45 -17.35 27.19 13.72
N ALA A 46 -17.25 26.26 14.67
CA ALA A 46 -16.94 26.54 16.07
C ALA A 46 -15.44 26.74 16.36
N ARG A 47 -14.58 26.78 15.32
CA ARG A 47 -13.11 26.97 15.41
C ARG A 47 -12.37 25.96 16.29
N ARG A 48 -12.94 24.77 16.51
CA ARG A 48 -12.29 23.66 17.25
C ARG A 48 -11.45 22.76 16.36
N TRP A 49 -11.64 22.85 15.05
CA TRP A 49 -10.87 22.11 14.05
C TRP A 49 -10.59 23.03 12.86
N ASP A 50 -9.42 22.89 12.25
CA ASP A 50 -8.94 23.75 11.16
C ASP A 50 -9.39 23.31 9.77
N GLY A 51 -10.17 22.23 9.69
CA GLY A 51 -10.70 21.71 8.42
C GLY A 51 -9.74 20.77 7.68
N LYS A 52 -8.56 20.51 8.24
CA LYS A 52 -7.53 19.69 7.62
C LYS A 52 -7.40 18.32 8.29
N ILE A 53 -7.21 17.30 7.46
CA ILE A 53 -6.59 16.04 7.90
C ILE A 53 -5.07 16.24 7.84
N LYS A 54 -4.37 15.72 8.84
CA LYS A 54 -2.90 15.76 8.94
C LYS A 54 -2.40 14.33 9.07
N LEU A 55 -1.63 13.87 8.08
CA LEU A 55 -1.19 12.48 7.98
C LEU A 55 0.07 12.23 8.81
N TYR A 56 0.88 13.26 9.05
CA TYR A 56 2.00 13.18 9.98
C TYR A 56 1.54 13.42 11.42
N ASN A 57 1.84 12.47 12.30
CA ASN A 57 1.57 12.60 13.72
C ASN A 57 2.83 13.11 14.45
N MET A 58 2.77 14.33 14.99
CA MET A 58 3.91 14.93 15.71
C MET A 58 4.18 14.32 17.08
N VAL A 59 3.20 13.66 17.71
CA VAL A 59 3.35 13.04 19.03
C VAL A 59 4.07 11.71 18.87
N THR A 60 3.55 10.83 18.01
CA THR A 60 4.16 9.52 17.76
C THR A 60 5.30 9.58 16.75
N LYS A 61 5.50 10.73 16.09
CA LYS A 61 6.52 10.93 15.05
C LYS A 61 6.40 9.94 13.89
N THR A 62 5.15 9.68 13.46
CA THR A 62 4.86 8.70 12.41
C THR A 62 4.22 9.29 11.16
N LEU A 63 4.51 8.67 10.01
CA LEU A 63 3.91 8.97 8.71
C LEU A 63 3.53 7.66 7.98
N PRO A 64 2.41 7.58 7.26
CA PRO A 64 2.11 6.42 6.42
C PRO A 64 3.23 6.07 5.42
N VAL A 65 3.63 4.80 5.33
CA VAL A 65 4.73 4.33 4.47
C VAL A 65 4.49 4.64 2.99
N GLY A 66 3.23 4.58 2.54
CA GLY A 66 2.87 4.93 1.15
C GLY A 66 3.23 6.37 0.75
N LEU A 67 3.53 7.25 1.71
CA LEU A 67 3.95 8.62 1.46
C LEU A 67 5.47 8.79 1.39
N TYR A 68 6.26 7.71 1.45
CA TYR A 68 7.72 7.76 1.38
C TYR A 68 8.24 8.60 0.19
N THR A 69 7.69 8.40 -1.01
CA THR A 69 8.10 9.17 -2.21
C THR A 69 7.84 10.67 -2.04
N HIS A 70 6.73 11.05 -1.40
CA HIS A 70 6.39 12.44 -1.12
C HIS A 70 7.29 13.03 -0.02
N LEU A 71 7.72 12.22 0.95
CA LEU A 71 8.67 12.61 1.98
C LEU A 71 10.07 12.83 1.40
N LYS A 72 10.50 11.96 0.49
CA LYS A 72 11.76 12.15 -0.25
C LYS A 72 11.75 13.48 -1.03
N LYS A 73 10.62 13.80 -1.69
CA LYS A 73 10.44 15.09 -2.36
C LYS A 73 10.44 16.26 -1.38
N PHE A 74 9.73 16.15 -0.25
CA PHE A 74 9.72 17.17 0.80
C PHE A 74 11.13 17.52 1.29
N CYS A 75 11.95 16.50 1.57
CA CYS A 75 13.33 16.69 2.01
C CYS A 75 14.19 17.32 0.91
N ALA A 76 14.05 16.86 -0.34
CA ALA A 76 14.81 17.38 -1.48
C ALA A 76 14.50 18.87 -1.75
N ASP A 77 13.22 19.24 -1.77
CA ASP A 77 12.77 20.62 -2.05
C ASP A 77 13.25 21.62 -0.95
N ARG A 78 13.59 21.12 0.25
CA ARG A 78 14.03 21.91 1.42
C ARG A 78 15.50 21.72 1.78
N PHE A 79 16.24 20.95 0.99
CA PHE A 79 17.63 20.61 1.26
C PHE A 79 17.85 19.98 2.64
N TYR A 80 16.89 19.19 3.13
CA TYR A 80 17.07 18.36 4.32
C TYR A 80 17.77 17.06 3.94
N PRO A 81 18.96 16.76 4.48
CA PRO A 81 19.57 15.45 4.30
C PRO A 81 18.63 14.36 4.83
N LEU A 82 18.27 13.41 3.97
CA LEU A 82 17.43 12.28 4.34
C LEU A 82 18.30 11.05 4.58
N GLN A 83 18.27 10.52 5.79
CA GLN A 83 18.89 9.25 6.13
C GLN A 83 17.82 8.17 6.26
N LEU A 84 18.06 7.03 5.62
CA LEU A 84 17.22 5.84 5.76
C LEU A 84 17.88 4.91 6.78
N VAL A 85 17.11 4.47 7.76
CA VAL A 85 17.52 3.55 8.81
C VAL A 85 16.82 2.22 8.54
N GLU A 86 17.62 1.16 8.48
CA GLU A 86 17.11 -0.20 8.35
C GLU A 86 16.58 -0.67 9.70
N HIS A 87 15.36 -1.22 9.71
CA HIS A 87 14.79 -1.84 10.89
C HIS A 87 15.07 -3.35 10.83
N GLU A 88 15.47 -3.96 11.96
CA GLU A 88 15.84 -5.38 12.01
C GLU A 88 14.72 -6.31 11.54
N GLU A 89 13.49 -6.08 12.02
CA GLU A 89 12.30 -6.86 11.63
C GLU A 89 11.68 -6.43 10.29
N TYR A 90 11.45 -5.13 10.07
CA TYR A 90 10.67 -4.65 8.92
C TYR A 90 11.50 -4.31 7.67
N GLY A 91 12.83 -4.24 7.82
CA GLY A 91 13.77 -3.93 6.76
C GLY A 91 13.88 -2.45 6.43
N HIS A 92 14.35 -2.18 5.21
CA HIS A 92 14.67 -0.84 4.73
C HIS A 92 13.48 -0.15 4.01
N PRO A 93 13.16 1.14 4.29
CA PRO A 93 12.00 1.83 3.70
C PRO A 93 11.93 1.85 2.17
N ALA A 94 13.09 1.84 1.50
CA ALA A 94 13.19 1.85 0.04
C ALA A 94 13.36 0.44 -0.59
N MET A 95 13.25 -0.63 0.21
CA MET A 95 13.51 -1.98 -0.25
C MET A 95 12.46 -2.43 -1.27
N LYS A 96 12.96 -2.86 -2.43
CA LYS A 96 12.17 -3.48 -3.50
C LYS A 96 12.47 -4.97 -3.60
N ASN A 97 11.52 -5.73 -4.12
CA ASN A 97 11.77 -7.11 -4.53
C ASN A 97 12.46 -7.13 -5.89
N LYS A 98 13.40 -8.06 -6.09
CA LYS A 98 13.88 -8.39 -7.42
C LYS A 98 12.96 -9.44 -8.03
N VAL A 99 12.46 -9.18 -9.23
CA VAL A 99 11.63 -10.14 -9.96
C VAL A 99 12.50 -10.88 -10.98
N ASP A 100 12.50 -12.21 -10.90
CA ASP A 100 13.06 -13.06 -11.95
C ASP A 100 11.95 -13.45 -12.92
N HIS A 101 11.96 -12.86 -14.12
CA HIS A 101 10.87 -13.00 -15.08
C HIS A 101 10.65 -14.44 -15.55
N PRO A 102 11.69 -15.24 -15.90
CA PRO A 102 11.49 -16.64 -16.31
C PRO A 102 10.86 -17.48 -15.20
N THR A 103 11.32 -17.33 -13.96
CA THR A 103 10.73 -18.04 -12.82
C THR A 103 9.30 -17.60 -12.59
N LEU A 104 9.01 -16.30 -12.58
CA LEU A 104 7.64 -15.81 -12.36
C LEU A 104 6.67 -16.26 -13.46
N MET A 105 7.09 -16.28 -14.72
CA MET A 105 6.26 -16.79 -15.83
C MET A 105 5.95 -18.27 -15.67
N LYS A 106 6.93 -19.06 -15.20
CA LYS A 106 6.73 -20.47 -14.90
C LYS A 106 5.74 -20.64 -13.74
N GLU A 107 5.93 -19.92 -12.63
CA GLU A 107 5.02 -19.95 -11.47
C GLU A 107 3.58 -19.61 -11.87
N ILE A 108 3.38 -18.51 -12.60
CA ILE A 108 2.05 -18.10 -13.08
C ILE A 108 1.39 -19.20 -13.91
N LYS A 109 2.16 -19.92 -14.73
CA LYS A 109 1.67 -21.05 -15.52
C LYS A 109 1.35 -22.26 -14.64
N ASP A 110 2.16 -22.52 -13.63
CA ASP A 110 1.98 -23.61 -12.68
C ASP A 110 0.75 -23.39 -11.76
N TYR A 111 0.19 -22.18 -11.70
CA TYR A 111 -1.10 -21.91 -11.04
C TYR A 111 -2.30 -22.54 -11.77
N ASP A 112 -2.11 -23.02 -13.00
CA ASP A 112 -3.08 -23.80 -13.79
C ASP A 112 -4.45 -23.12 -13.97
N ALA A 113 -4.46 -21.79 -14.04
CA ALA A 113 -5.66 -21.04 -14.37
C ALA A 113 -6.08 -21.29 -15.84
N PRO A 114 -7.39 -21.24 -16.17
CA PRO A 114 -7.91 -21.67 -17.48
C PRO A 114 -7.54 -20.76 -18.66
N PHE A 115 -6.80 -19.67 -18.43
CA PHE A 115 -6.36 -18.75 -19.45
C PHE A 115 -5.05 -18.04 -19.08
N ASP A 116 -4.30 -17.65 -20.11
CA ASP A 116 -3.01 -16.97 -19.94
C ASP A 116 -3.16 -15.51 -19.44
N VAL A 117 -2.16 -15.06 -18.68
CA VAL A 117 -2.02 -13.66 -18.27
C VAL A 117 -1.70 -12.78 -19.49
N ARG A 118 -2.49 -11.73 -19.72
CA ARG A 118 -2.21 -10.74 -20.78
C ARG A 118 -1.01 -9.85 -20.39
N GLY A 119 -0.31 -9.30 -21.38
CA GLY A 119 0.89 -8.46 -21.15
C GLY A 119 0.69 -7.36 -20.11
N TYR A 120 -0.38 -6.58 -20.20
CA TYR A 120 -0.66 -5.51 -19.22
C TYR A 120 -1.00 -6.03 -17.81
N GLN A 121 -1.54 -7.25 -17.70
CA GLN A 121 -1.79 -7.89 -16.41
C GLN A 121 -0.47 -8.36 -15.81
N TYR A 122 0.42 -8.93 -16.62
CA TYR A 122 1.77 -9.33 -16.23
C TYR A 122 2.57 -8.12 -15.73
N ASP A 123 2.56 -7.01 -16.46
CA ASP A 123 3.21 -5.77 -16.04
C ASP A 123 2.70 -5.28 -14.67
N ALA A 124 1.38 -5.36 -14.44
CA ALA A 124 0.77 -4.99 -13.17
C ALA A 124 1.18 -5.94 -12.01
N ILE A 125 1.27 -7.25 -12.28
CA ILE A 125 1.72 -8.25 -11.31
C ILE A 125 3.19 -8.00 -10.94
N VAL A 126 4.08 -7.85 -11.94
CA VAL A 126 5.50 -7.54 -11.73
C VAL A 126 5.64 -6.25 -10.92
N HIS A 127 4.92 -5.20 -11.29
CA HIS A 127 4.98 -3.92 -10.59
C HIS A 127 4.52 -4.05 -9.12
N GLY A 128 3.45 -4.79 -8.86
CA GLY A 128 2.96 -5.07 -7.51
C GLY A 128 3.98 -5.82 -6.65
N ILE A 129 4.58 -6.87 -7.21
CA ILE A 129 5.61 -7.68 -6.55
C ILE A 129 6.85 -6.83 -6.25
N GLU A 130 7.40 -6.14 -7.25
CA GLU A 130 8.65 -5.37 -7.13
C GLU A 130 8.54 -4.27 -6.06
N ASN A 131 7.43 -3.53 -6.08
CA ASN A 131 7.28 -2.34 -5.24
C ASN A 131 6.71 -2.66 -3.85
N LYS A 132 6.24 -3.90 -3.60
CA LYS A 132 5.60 -4.38 -2.35
C LYS A 132 4.28 -3.67 -1.97
N ARG A 133 4.10 -2.41 -2.37
CA ARG A 133 2.94 -1.55 -2.18
C ARG A 133 2.79 -0.69 -3.42
N ALA A 134 1.65 -0.79 -4.09
CA ALA A 134 1.41 -0.03 -5.31
C ALA A 134 -0.06 0.36 -5.43
N LEU A 135 -0.31 1.46 -6.14
CA LEU A 135 -1.63 1.82 -6.63
C LEU A 135 -1.70 1.44 -8.10
N LEU A 136 -2.40 0.34 -8.40
CA LEU A 136 -2.52 -0.20 -9.75
C LEU A 136 -3.77 0.40 -10.44
N LEU A 137 -3.57 1.38 -11.30
CA LEU A 137 -4.65 1.96 -12.10
C LEU A 137 -4.99 1.04 -13.27
N SER A 138 -6.22 0.54 -13.30
CA SER A 138 -6.67 -0.38 -14.34
C SER A 138 -8.15 -0.15 -14.65
N PRO A 139 -8.58 -0.04 -15.93
CA PRO A 139 -9.96 0.26 -16.31
C PRO A 139 -10.91 -0.93 -16.06
N THR A 140 -12.19 -0.71 -15.81
CA THR A 140 -13.18 -1.81 -15.65
C THR A 140 -13.16 -2.76 -16.86
N GLY A 141 -13.32 -4.06 -16.62
CA GLY A 141 -13.23 -5.09 -17.67
C GLY A 141 -11.80 -5.55 -18.01
N SER A 142 -10.77 -4.97 -17.40
CA SER A 142 -9.36 -5.37 -17.64
C SER A 142 -8.95 -6.72 -17.03
N GLY A 143 -9.82 -7.40 -16.28
CA GLY A 143 -9.46 -8.62 -15.54
C GLY A 143 -8.64 -8.32 -14.27
N LYS A 144 -9.12 -7.38 -13.45
CA LYS A 144 -8.49 -7.03 -12.16
C LYS A 144 -8.49 -8.18 -11.16
N SER A 145 -9.57 -8.96 -11.09
CA SER A 145 -9.63 -10.15 -10.23
C SER A 145 -8.50 -11.12 -10.55
N PHE A 146 -8.16 -11.32 -11.83
CA PHE A 146 -7.04 -12.18 -12.21
C PHE A 146 -5.65 -11.61 -11.82
N ILE A 147 -5.47 -10.29 -11.85
CA ILE A 147 -4.24 -9.65 -11.32
C ILE A 147 -4.15 -9.90 -9.81
N ILE A 148 -5.25 -9.71 -9.08
CA ILE A 148 -5.31 -9.93 -7.62
C ILE A 148 -5.02 -11.40 -7.31
N TYR A 149 -5.61 -12.33 -8.06
CA TYR A 149 -5.41 -13.77 -7.90
C TYR A 149 -3.93 -14.16 -8.00
N ASN A 150 -3.25 -13.74 -9.07
CA ASN A 150 -1.84 -14.07 -9.27
C ASN A 150 -0.93 -13.44 -8.19
N LEU A 151 -1.21 -12.18 -7.79
CA LEU A 151 -0.49 -11.56 -6.68
C LEU A 151 -0.70 -12.30 -5.35
N MET A 152 -1.93 -12.76 -5.09
CA MET A 152 -2.27 -13.53 -3.91
C MET A 152 -1.54 -14.88 -3.89
N LYS A 153 -1.60 -15.66 -4.98
CA LYS A 153 -0.87 -16.94 -5.10
C LYS A 153 0.63 -16.75 -4.87
N TRP A 154 1.22 -15.73 -5.50
CA TRP A 154 2.62 -15.39 -5.32
C TRP A 154 3.00 -15.12 -3.86
N VAL A 155 2.14 -14.45 -3.09
CA VAL A 155 2.33 -14.20 -1.65
C VAL A 155 2.15 -15.46 -0.81
N LEU A 156 1.09 -16.25 -1.07
CA LEU A 156 0.78 -17.47 -0.31
C LEU A 156 1.86 -18.54 -0.46
N GLU A 157 2.52 -18.63 -1.62
CA GLU A 157 3.63 -19.59 -1.83
C GLU A 157 4.93 -19.20 -1.11
N ARG A 158 5.00 -17.97 -0.61
CA ARG A 158 6.22 -17.39 0.01
C ARG A 158 6.05 -17.08 1.48
N THR A 159 4.84 -17.20 2.02
CA THR A 159 4.54 -16.84 3.39
C THR A 159 3.46 -17.74 3.96
N ASP A 160 3.56 -18.07 5.24
CA ASP A 160 2.48 -18.75 5.98
C ASP A 160 1.36 -17.77 6.43
N ASN A 161 1.37 -16.55 5.90
CA ASN A 161 0.44 -15.49 6.25
C ASN A 161 -0.86 -15.59 5.46
N LYS A 162 -1.89 -14.91 5.96
CA LYS A 162 -3.17 -14.77 5.26
C LYS A 162 -3.17 -13.53 4.37
N VAL A 163 -3.86 -13.61 3.23
CA VAL A 163 -4.13 -12.47 2.35
C VAL A 163 -5.52 -11.92 2.63
N LEU A 164 -5.64 -10.61 2.85
CA LEU A 164 -6.92 -9.92 3.01
C LEU A 164 -7.25 -9.14 1.74
N ILE A 165 -8.38 -9.48 1.11
CA ILE A 165 -8.91 -8.77 -0.07
C ILE A 165 -10.17 -8.05 0.37
N ILE A 166 -10.21 -6.73 0.17
CA ILE A 166 -11.36 -5.90 0.51
C ILE A 166 -12.04 -5.44 -0.77
N VAL A 167 -13.35 -5.68 -0.85
CA VAL A 167 -14.22 -5.26 -1.96
C VAL A 167 -15.37 -4.40 -1.43
N PRO A 168 -15.96 -3.51 -2.25
CA PRO A 168 -16.86 -2.48 -1.73
C PRO A 168 -18.28 -2.97 -1.39
N THR A 169 -18.69 -4.16 -1.81
CA THR A 169 -20.04 -4.70 -1.57
C THR A 169 -20.00 -6.19 -1.32
N THR A 170 -21.03 -6.72 -0.64
CA THR A 170 -21.20 -8.16 -0.40
C THR A 170 -21.37 -8.95 -1.70
N SER A 171 -22.01 -8.39 -2.72
CA SER A 171 -22.12 -9.05 -4.04
C SER A 171 -20.77 -9.22 -4.72
N LEU A 172 -19.84 -8.27 -4.54
CA LEU A 172 -18.48 -8.41 -5.04
C LEU A 172 -17.64 -9.41 -4.23
N VAL A 173 -18.03 -9.71 -2.98
CA VAL A 173 -17.40 -10.82 -2.21
C VAL A 173 -17.71 -12.14 -2.89
N GLU A 174 -18.99 -12.39 -3.21
CA GLU A 174 -19.39 -13.61 -3.93
C GLU A 174 -18.79 -13.69 -5.31
N GLN A 175 -18.77 -12.57 -6.05
CA GLN A 175 -18.18 -12.54 -7.38
C GLN A 175 -16.68 -12.85 -7.33
N MET A 176 -15.92 -12.26 -6.41
CA MET A 176 -14.49 -12.54 -6.28
C MET A 176 -14.22 -13.99 -5.85
N TYR A 177 -15.03 -14.52 -4.93
CA TYR A 177 -14.93 -15.92 -4.49
C TYR A 177 -15.13 -16.88 -5.66
N LYS A 178 -16.18 -16.65 -6.47
CA LYS A 178 -16.45 -17.45 -7.67
C LYS A 178 -15.36 -17.27 -8.74
N ASP A 179 -14.90 -16.04 -8.98
CA ASP A 179 -13.78 -15.79 -9.91
C ASP A 179 -12.56 -16.65 -9.54
N PHE A 180 -12.24 -16.79 -8.24
CA PHE A 180 -11.09 -17.58 -7.79
C PHE A 180 -11.31 -19.09 -7.92
N GLU A 181 -12.54 -19.56 -7.68
CA GLU A 181 -12.94 -20.94 -7.97
C GLU A 181 -12.77 -21.25 -9.47
N ASP A 182 -13.27 -20.36 -10.33
CA ASP A 182 -13.16 -20.46 -11.79
C ASP A 182 -11.69 -20.39 -12.25
N TYR A 183 -10.78 -19.81 -11.45
CA TYR A 183 -9.33 -19.79 -11.72
C TYR A 183 -8.58 -21.01 -11.18
N GLY A 184 -9.28 -21.98 -10.58
CA GLY A 184 -8.69 -23.23 -10.11
C GLY A 184 -8.29 -23.28 -8.64
N MET A 185 -8.71 -22.30 -7.83
CA MET A 185 -8.47 -22.33 -6.37
C MET A 185 -9.48 -23.24 -5.65
N ASP A 186 -9.02 -24.03 -4.68
CA ASP A 186 -9.89 -24.73 -3.74
C ASP A 186 -10.47 -23.75 -2.71
N VAL A 187 -11.41 -22.92 -3.16
CA VAL A 187 -12.00 -21.87 -2.34
C VAL A 187 -12.78 -22.41 -1.14
N ALA A 188 -13.18 -23.69 -1.14
CA ALA A 188 -13.89 -24.31 -0.04
C ALA A 188 -12.99 -24.49 1.19
N ASN A 189 -11.71 -24.82 0.96
CA ASN A 189 -10.73 -25.05 2.03
C ASN A 189 -9.77 -23.87 2.22
N GLU A 190 -9.50 -23.08 1.17
CA GLU A 190 -8.46 -22.06 1.17
C GLU A 190 -8.98 -20.61 1.22
N ALA A 191 -10.28 -20.38 1.03
CA ALA A 191 -10.86 -19.04 1.03
C ALA A 191 -11.99 -18.88 2.05
N HIS A 192 -11.93 -17.79 2.82
CA HIS A 192 -12.97 -17.43 3.79
C HIS A 192 -13.65 -16.11 3.40
N ARG A 193 -14.98 -16.13 3.29
CA ARG A 193 -15.79 -14.94 3.00
C ARG A 193 -16.18 -14.26 4.30
N ILE A 194 -15.93 -12.95 4.39
CA ILE A 194 -16.31 -12.11 5.53
C ILE A 194 -17.27 -11.05 5.03
N TYR A 195 -18.40 -10.90 5.71
CA TYR A 195 -19.38 -9.87 5.43
C TYR A 195 -19.42 -8.91 6.61
N SER A 196 -19.29 -7.63 6.33
CA SER A 196 -19.40 -6.55 7.30
C SER A 196 -20.05 -5.36 6.61
N GLY A 197 -21.11 -4.84 7.21
CA GLY A 197 -21.93 -3.74 6.70
C GLY A 197 -22.52 -2.96 7.87
#